data_AF-A0A926YCN5-F1
#
_entry.id   AF-A0A926YCN5-F1
#
_cell.length_a   1.000
_cell.length_b   1.000
_cell.length_c   1.000
_cell.angle_alpha   90.00
_cell.angle_beta   90.00
_cell.angle_gamma   90.00
#
_symmetry.space_group_name_H-M   'P 1'
#
loop_
_entity.id
_entity.type
_entity.pdbx_description
1 polymer ?
#
loop_
_entity_poly.entity_id
_entity_poly.type
_entity_poly.pdbx_seq_one_letter_code
_entity_poly.pdbx_strand_id
1 'polypeptide(L)'
;MADALTERMNLAAESLLDNEALTAQLDEPAANALLDWGLACVKLIVQDTADLDEERAETFIAPKLRATRLLMRSVNQWVARGDGDDRAGESSLNEILEQAAKIYPNYQPPNKAQQQAFLRQSLPDEPSEWILNLRRLVEGSHEEAKP
;
A
#
# COMPACT_ATOMS: atom_id res chain seq x y z
N MET A 1 14.10 -12.97 -20.46
CA MET A 1 12.79 -12.75 -19.80
C MET A 1 12.94 -12.57 -18.28
N ALA A 2 13.60 -13.47 -17.56
CA ALA A 2 13.87 -13.28 -16.12
C ALA A 2 14.71 -12.03 -15.80
N ASP A 3 15.69 -11.70 -16.66
CA ASP A 3 16.54 -10.52 -16.47
C ASP A 3 15.77 -9.20 -16.60
N ALA A 4 14.85 -9.09 -17.58
CA ALA A 4 14.05 -7.88 -17.79
C ALA A 4 13.06 -7.61 -16.64
N LEU A 5 12.40 -8.65 -16.11
CA LEU A 5 11.55 -8.49 -14.92
C LEU A 5 12.34 -8.10 -13.68
N THR A 6 13.55 -8.66 -13.53
CA THR A 6 14.44 -8.34 -12.41
C THR A 6 14.94 -6.90 -12.50
N GLU A 7 15.31 -6.44 -13.69
CA GLU A 7 15.71 -5.06 -13.95
C GLU A 7 14.59 -4.07 -13.65
N ARG A 8 13.37 -4.33 -14.17
CA ARG A 8 12.18 -3.51 -13.89
C ARG A 8 11.85 -3.45 -12.39
N MET A 9 11.98 -4.58 -11.69
CA MET A 9 11.81 -4.64 -10.24
C MET A 9 12.82 -3.74 -9.53
N ASN A 10 14.10 -3.86 -9.86
CA ASN A 10 15.16 -3.11 -9.21
C ASN A 10 14.96 -1.60 -9.42
N LEU A 11 14.71 -1.16 -10.65
CA LEU A 11 14.48 0.25 -10.97
C LEU A 11 13.25 0.82 -10.23
N ALA A 12 12.16 0.05 -10.19
CA ALA A 12 10.94 0.48 -9.50
C ALA A 12 11.12 0.53 -7.97
N ALA A 13 11.87 -0.42 -7.40
CA ALA A 13 12.19 -0.47 -5.98
C ALA A 13 13.15 0.66 -5.57
N GLU A 14 14.23 0.90 -6.33
CA GLU A 14 15.17 2.00 -6.12
C GLU A 14 14.44 3.35 -6.13
N SER A 15 13.58 3.58 -7.12
CA SER A 15 12.78 4.80 -7.20
C SER A 15 11.82 5.01 -6.03
N LEU A 16 11.43 3.94 -5.34
CA LEU A 16 10.62 4.01 -4.13
C LEU A 16 11.49 4.33 -2.91
N LEU A 17 12.63 3.63 -2.77
CA LEU A 17 13.56 3.74 -1.65
C LEU A 17 14.28 5.09 -1.59
N ASP A 18 14.57 5.70 -2.75
CA ASP A 18 15.20 7.01 -2.85
C ASP A 18 14.28 8.16 -2.37
N ASN A 19 12.99 7.89 -2.16
CA ASN A 19 12.03 8.90 -1.72
C ASN A 19 11.77 8.82 -0.21
N GLU A 20 12.71 9.34 0.58
CA GLU A 20 12.64 9.38 2.04
C GLU A 20 11.37 10.07 2.58
N ALA A 21 10.77 10.98 1.81
CA ALA A 21 9.53 11.65 2.21
C ALA A 21 8.34 10.68 2.36
N LEU A 22 8.42 9.47 1.81
CA LEU A 22 7.40 8.43 1.97
C LEU A 22 7.32 7.89 3.39
N THR A 23 8.38 7.98 4.18
CA THR A 23 8.45 7.45 5.55
C THR A 23 8.95 8.47 6.59
N ALA A 24 9.26 9.71 6.18
CA ALA A 24 9.94 10.71 7.02
C ALA A 24 9.29 11.07 8.38
N GLN A 25 8.02 10.74 8.62
CA GLN A 25 7.33 11.02 9.89
C GLN A 25 7.14 9.77 10.75
N LEU A 26 7.66 8.63 10.31
CA LEU A 26 7.51 7.34 10.96
C LEU A 26 8.77 7.01 11.74
N ASP A 27 8.61 6.28 12.83
CA ASP A 27 9.74 5.61 13.46
C ASP A 27 10.25 4.45 12.58
N GLU A 28 11.42 3.93 12.89
CA GLU A 28 12.07 2.90 12.07
C GLU A 28 11.18 1.64 11.88
N PRO A 29 10.50 1.09 12.90
CA PRO A 29 9.58 -0.03 12.71
C PRO A 29 8.43 0.29 11.75
N ALA A 30 7.79 1.45 11.87
CA ALA A 30 6.69 1.84 11.00
C ALA A 30 7.15 2.18 9.58
N ALA A 31 8.30 2.84 9.44
CA ALA A 31 8.93 3.10 8.16
C ALA A 31 9.20 1.78 7.41
N ASN A 32 9.80 0.79 8.07
CA ASN A 32 10.08 -0.53 7.49
C ASN A 32 8.79 -1.26 7.09
N ALA A 33 7.77 -1.28 7.95
CA ALA A 33 6.48 -1.89 7.63
C ALA A 33 5.82 -1.25 6.39
N LEU A 34 5.93 0.07 6.24
CA LEU A 34 5.41 0.78 5.08
C LEU A 34 6.22 0.54 3.80
N LEU A 35 7.56 0.51 3.90
CA LEU A 35 8.45 0.17 2.79
C LEU A 35 8.19 -1.25 2.29
N ASP A 36 8.06 -2.22 3.19
CA ASP A 36 7.75 -3.61 2.84
C ASP A 36 6.42 -3.74 2.11
N TRP A 37 5.42 -2.93 2.49
CA TRP A 37 4.15 -2.87 1.76
C TRP A 37 4.33 -2.26 0.38
N GLY A 38 5.04 -1.13 0.26
CA GLY A 38 5.33 -0.51 -1.02
C GLY A 38 6.09 -1.43 -1.98
N LEU A 39 7.10 -2.15 -1.48
CA LEU A 39 7.87 -3.13 -2.26
C LEU A 39 7.02 -4.33 -2.70
N ALA A 40 6.09 -4.78 -1.85
CA ALA A 40 5.14 -5.83 -2.24
C ALA A 40 4.21 -5.36 -3.38
N CYS A 41 3.74 -4.12 -3.34
CA CYS A 41 2.97 -3.50 -4.42
C CYS A 41 3.81 -3.43 -5.72
N VAL A 42 5.06 -2.96 -5.65
CA VAL A 42 5.98 -2.92 -6.80
C VAL A 42 6.14 -4.31 -7.42
N LYS A 43 6.36 -5.33 -6.57
CA LYS A 43 6.51 -6.71 -7.03
C LYS A 43 5.31 -7.20 -7.81
N LEU A 44 4.11 -6.97 -7.27
CA LEU A 44 2.87 -7.34 -7.92
C LEU A 44 2.68 -6.59 -9.26
N ILE A 45 2.97 -5.29 -9.31
CA ILE A 45 2.88 -4.47 -10.53
C ILE A 45 3.81 -5.02 -11.63
N VAL A 46 5.06 -5.32 -11.29
CA VAL A 46 6.06 -5.82 -12.25
C VAL A 46 5.69 -7.22 -12.75
N GLN A 47 5.19 -8.09 -11.87
CA GLN A 47 4.74 -9.43 -12.24
C GLN A 47 3.62 -9.43 -13.28
N ASP A 48 2.69 -8.48 -13.21
CA ASP A 48 1.62 -8.29 -14.21
C ASP A 48 2.15 -7.89 -15.60
N THR A 49 3.44 -7.57 -15.74
CA THR A 49 4.08 -7.21 -17.03
C THR A 49 4.90 -8.32 -17.67
N ALA A 50 4.85 -9.55 -17.14
CA ALA A 50 5.65 -10.67 -17.61
C ALA A 50 5.54 -10.95 -19.12
N ASP A 51 4.34 -10.75 -19.68
CA ASP A 51 4.04 -11.01 -21.09
C ASP A 51 4.02 -9.73 -21.96
N LEU A 52 4.45 -8.59 -21.40
CA LEU A 52 4.49 -7.30 -22.10
C LEU A 52 5.90 -6.99 -22.65
N ASP A 53 5.94 -6.41 -23.85
CA ASP A 53 7.15 -5.74 -24.34
C ASP A 53 7.52 -4.52 -23.47
N GLU A 54 8.73 -4.00 -23.65
CA GLU A 54 9.27 -2.95 -22.79
C GLU A 54 8.42 -1.67 -22.77
N GLU A 55 8.00 -1.21 -23.95
CA GLU A 55 7.22 0.03 -24.09
C GLU A 55 5.85 -0.09 -23.41
N ARG A 56 5.18 -1.24 -23.59
CA ARG A 56 3.91 -1.54 -22.92
C ARG A 56 4.07 -1.75 -21.43
N ALA A 57 5.15 -2.40 -21.00
CA ALA A 57 5.45 -2.60 -19.59
C ALA A 57 5.66 -1.26 -18.88
N GLU A 58 6.47 -0.36 -19.44
CA GLU A 58 6.71 0.97 -18.87
C GLU A 58 5.40 1.78 -18.75
N THR A 59 4.59 1.76 -19.81
CA THR A 59 3.27 2.43 -19.85
C THR A 59 2.31 1.85 -18.80
N PHE A 60 2.40 0.55 -18.53
CA PHE A 60 1.59 -0.13 -17.51
C PHE A 60 2.06 0.17 -16.08
N ILE A 61 3.38 0.16 -15.85
CA ILE A 61 4.01 0.29 -14.54
C ILE A 61 3.89 1.72 -14.00
N ALA A 62 4.18 2.73 -14.83
CA ALA A 62 4.26 4.12 -14.40
C ALA A 62 3.04 4.64 -13.60
N PRO A 63 1.78 4.48 -14.06
CA PRO A 63 0.62 4.93 -13.30
C PRO A 63 0.43 4.17 -11.98
N LYS A 64 0.78 2.88 -11.93
CA LYS A 64 0.67 2.04 -10.72
C LYS A 64 1.75 2.36 -9.69
N LEU A 65 2.97 2.68 -10.11
CA LEU A 65 4.01 3.20 -9.21
C LEU A 65 3.62 4.55 -8.62
N ARG A 66 3.00 5.43 -9.41
CA ARG A 66 2.44 6.68 -8.89
C ARG A 66 1.38 6.41 -7.82
N ALA A 67 0.44 5.50 -8.07
CA ALA A 67 -0.56 5.10 -7.09
C ALA A 67 0.07 4.52 -5.81
N THR A 68 1.13 3.72 -5.94
CA THR A 68 1.88 3.15 -4.79
C THR A 68 2.49 4.25 -3.92
N ARG A 69 3.13 5.25 -4.53
CA ARG A 69 3.69 6.40 -3.79
C ARG A 69 2.60 7.21 -3.09
N LEU A 70 1.44 7.41 -3.74
CA LEU A 70 0.31 8.11 -3.14
C LEU A 70 -0.30 7.32 -1.97
N LEU A 71 -0.43 6.00 -2.12
CA LEU A 71 -0.86 5.10 -1.04
C LEU A 71 0.07 5.27 0.17
N MET A 72 1.38 5.14 -0.03
CA MET A 72 2.35 5.26 1.05
C MET A 72 2.30 6.64 1.72
N ARG A 73 2.15 7.71 0.93
CA ARG A 73 2.01 9.07 1.48
C ARG A 73 0.76 9.22 2.34
N SER A 74 -0.39 8.72 1.91
CA SER A 74 -1.63 8.76 2.70
C SER A 74 -1.49 7.93 3.98
N VAL A 75 -0.82 6.77 3.94
CA VAL A 75 -0.53 5.95 5.13
C VAL A 75 0.39 6.68 6.10
N ASN A 76 1.53 7.22 5.62
CA ASN A 76 2.47 7.99 6.43
C ASN A 76 1.77 9.16 7.14
N GLN A 77 0.94 9.91 6.41
CA GLN A 77 0.18 11.01 7.00
C GLN A 77 -0.88 10.55 8.01
N TRP A 78 -1.55 9.44 7.74
CA TRP A 78 -2.56 8.88 8.65
C TRP A 78 -1.93 8.43 9.97
N VAL A 79 -0.83 7.67 9.90
CA VAL A 79 -0.10 7.20 11.08
C VAL A 79 0.52 8.34 11.87
N ALA A 80 1.14 9.32 11.19
CA ALA A 80 1.79 10.45 11.84
C ALA A 80 0.82 11.38 12.60
N ARG A 81 -0.48 11.40 12.21
CA ARG A 81 -1.49 12.18 12.93
C ARG A 81 -1.80 11.59 14.31
N GLY A 82 -1.76 10.26 14.44
CA GLY A 82 -1.82 9.58 15.72
C GLY A 82 -3.10 9.79 16.54
N ASP A 83 -4.08 10.54 16.02
CA ASP A 83 -5.29 10.92 16.72
C ASP A 83 -6.53 10.26 16.11
N GLY A 84 -7.37 9.71 16.99
CA GLY A 84 -8.64 9.06 16.64
C GLY A 84 -9.71 10.04 16.16
N ASP A 85 -9.37 11.05 15.36
CA ASP A 85 -10.36 11.83 14.64
C ASP A 85 -10.96 10.95 13.55
N ASP A 86 -12.11 10.36 13.87
CA ASP A 86 -12.90 9.49 13.01
C ASP A 86 -13.08 10.03 11.59
N ARG A 87 -13.21 11.36 11.42
CA ARG A 87 -13.42 11.99 10.10
C ARG A 87 -12.12 12.04 9.30
N ALA A 88 -11.02 12.37 9.94
CA ALA A 88 -9.71 12.37 9.31
C ALA A 88 -9.29 10.94 8.93
N GLY A 89 -9.54 9.98 9.82
CA GLY A 89 -9.30 8.56 9.57
C GLY A 89 -10.12 8.01 8.40
N GLU A 90 -11.41 8.36 8.30
CA GLU A 90 -12.24 7.95 7.17
C GLU A 90 -11.74 8.54 5.83
N SER A 91 -11.34 9.82 5.81
CA SER A 91 -10.79 10.45 4.60
C SER A 91 -9.50 9.75 4.14
N SER A 92 -8.56 9.53 5.07
CA SER A 92 -7.31 8.83 4.76
C SER A 92 -7.56 7.40 4.28
N LEU A 93 -8.48 6.67 4.93
CA LEU A 93 -8.84 5.31 4.50
C LEU A 93 -9.40 5.31 3.08
N ASN A 94 -10.30 6.24 2.73
CA ASN A 94 -10.85 6.33 1.38
C ASN A 94 -9.76 6.60 0.33
N GLU A 95 -8.82 7.50 0.61
CA GLU A 95 -7.68 7.78 -0.29
C GLU A 95 -6.80 6.54 -0.50
N ILE A 96 -6.51 5.81 0.57
CA ILE A 96 -5.71 4.57 0.54
C ILE A 96 -6.41 3.52 -0.31
N LEU A 97 -7.72 3.32 -0.10
CA LEU A 97 -8.52 2.37 -0.89
C LEU A 97 -8.62 2.77 -2.37
N GLU A 98 -8.68 4.06 -2.67
CA GLU A 98 -8.67 4.55 -4.05
C GLU A 98 -7.34 4.24 -4.76
N GLN A 99 -6.21 4.41 -4.08
CA GLN A 99 -4.92 4.05 -4.66
C GLN A 99 -4.75 2.53 -4.77
N ALA A 100 -5.20 1.76 -3.78
CA ALA A 100 -5.19 0.30 -3.82
C ALA A 100 -5.95 -0.24 -5.04
N ALA A 101 -7.11 0.34 -5.38
CA ALA A 101 -7.88 -0.05 -6.57
C ALA A 101 -7.14 0.14 -7.90
N LYS A 102 -6.13 1.02 -7.94
CA LYS A 102 -5.28 1.23 -9.13
C LYS A 102 -4.10 0.24 -9.17
N ILE A 103 -3.67 -0.24 -8.01
CA ILE A 103 -2.50 -1.12 -7.84
C ILE A 103 -2.90 -2.58 -8.07
N TYR A 104 -3.84 -3.09 -7.26
CA TYR A 104 -4.15 -4.51 -7.17
C TYR A 104 -5.03 -4.98 -8.34
N PRO A 105 -4.66 -6.08 -9.03
CA PRO A 105 -5.53 -6.70 -10.02
C PRO A 105 -6.74 -7.35 -9.33
N ASN A 106 -7.92 -7.28 -9.95
CA ASN A 106 -9.18 -7.83 -9.41
C ASN A 106 -9.50 -7.38 -7.98
N TYR A 107 -9.11 -6.16 -7.63
CA TYR A 107 -9.26 -5.61 -6.28
C TYR A 107 -10.71 -5.58 -5.82
N GLN A 108 -10.97 -6.18 -4.67
CA GLN A 108 -12.24 -6.10 -3.97
C GLN A 108 -12.05 -5.25 -2.71
N PRO A 109 -12.44 -3.97 -2.73
CA PRO A 109 -12.27 -3.12 -1.56
C PRO A 109 -13.10 -3.64 -0.38
N PRO A 110 -12.63 -3.44 0.86
CA PRO A 110 -13.42 -3.73 2.06
C PRO A 110 -14.75 -2.99 1.98
N ASN A 111 -15.84 -3.67 2.32
CA ASN A 111 -17.17 -3.07 2.34
C ASN A 111 -17.30 -2.05 3.49
N LYS A 112 -18.40 -1.28 3.51
CA LYS A 112 -18.61 -0.24 4.53
C LYS A 112 -18.61 -0.76 5.97
N ALA A 113 -19.08 -1.99 6.21
CA ALA A 113 -19.05 -2.58 7.54
C ALA A 113 -17.62 -2.89 7.98
N GLN A 114 -16.79 -3.43 7.08
CA GLN A 114 -15.36 -3.70 7.34
C GLN A 114 -14.58 -2.41 7.57
N GLN A 115 -14.83 -1.37 6.77
CA GLN A 115 -14.21 -0.04 6.95
C GLN A 115 -14.56 0.55 8.31
N GLN A 116 -15.85 0.53 8.70
CA GLN A 116 -16.28 1.03 10.01
C GLN A 116 -15.74 0.21 11.17
N ALA A 117 -15.67 -1.12 11.01
CA ALA A 117 -15.08 -1.99 12.02
C ALA A 117 -13.61 -1.66 12.25
N PHE A 118 -12.85 -1.43 11.18
CA PHE A 118 -11.45 -1.01 11.28
C PHE A 118 -11.30 0.34 11.98
N LEU A 119 -12.07 1.37 11.57
CA LEU A 119 -11.98 2.71 12.16
C LEU A 119 -12.35 2.75 13.65
N ARG A 120 -13.19 1.81 14.12
CA ARG A 120 -13.60 1.70 15.53
C ARG A 120 -12.64 0.89 16.39
N GLN A 121 -11.67 0.19 15.81
CA GLN A 121 -10.71 -0.57 16.58
C GLN A 121 -9.83 0.38 17.39
N SER A 122 -9.53 -0.02 18.62
CA SER A 122 -8.47 0.66 19.38
C SER A 122 -7.18 0.52 18.60
N LEU A 123 -6.56 1.67 18.31
CA LEU A 123 -5.25 1.70 17.68
C LEU A 123 -4.23 1.07 18.64
N PRO A 124 -3.40 0.12 18.17
CA PRO A 124 -2.29 -0.42 18.96
C PRO A 124 -1.35 0.67 19.50
N ASP A 125 -0.48 0.34 20.45
CA ASP A 125 0.53 1.31 20.90
C ASP A 125 1.65 1.50 19.85
N GLU A 126 1.91 0.48 19.03
CA GLU A 126 2.98 0.50 18.02
C GLU A 126 2.46 0.93 16.62
N PRO A 127 2.98 2.02 16.02
CA PRO A 127 2.56 2.52 14.71
C PRO A 127 2.79 1.53 13.55
N SER A 128 3.80 0.65 13.67
CA SER A 128 4.06 -0.43 12.72
C SER A 128 2.88 -1.41 12.64
N GLU A 129 2.26 -1.74 13.77
CA GLU A 129 1.09 -2.62 13.82
C GLU A 129 -0.13 -1.98 13.15
N TRP A 130 -0.24 -0.66 13.15
CA TRP A 130 -1.33 0.06 12.47
C TRP A 130 -1.23 -0.15 10.97
N ILE A 131 -0.02 -0.02 10.43
CA ILE A 131 0.27 -0.22 9.01
C ILE A 131 0.00 -1.66 8.62
N LEU A 132 0.41 -2.63 9.44
CA LEU A 132 0.14 -4.05 9.19
C LEU A 132 -1.37 -4.37 9.21
N ASN A 133 -2.12 -3.83 10.18
CA ASN A 133 -3.57 -4.01 10.26
C ASN A 133 -4.30 -3.35 9.08
N LEU A 134 -3.87 -2.15 8.70
CA LEU A 134 -4.40 -1.46 7.53
C LEU A 134 -4.12 -2.25 6.26
N ARG A 135 -2.88 -2.74 6.08
CA ARG A 135 -2.52 -3.58 4.94
C ARG A 135 -3.41 -4.81 4.84
N ARG A 136 -3.66 -5.50 5.96
CA ARG A 136 -4.58 -6.65 6.03
C ARG A 136 -6.01 -6.30 5.62
N LEU A 137 -6.52 -5.15 6.05
CA LEU A 137 -7.83 -4.66 5.63
C LEU A 137 -7.86 -4.41 4.11
N VAL A 138 -6.83 -3.76 3.57
CA VAL A 138 -6.74 -3.40 2.14
C VAL A 138 -6.60 -4.65 1.28
N GLU A 139 -5.65 -5.53 1.59
CA GLU A 139 -5.39 -6.75 0.82
C GLU A 139 -6.50 -7.80 0.96
N GLY A 140 -7.39 -7.61 1.94
CA GLY A 140 -8.46 -8.54 2.26
C GLY A 140 -7.88 -9.76 2.97
N SER A 141 -7.85 -9.72 4.31
CA SER A 141 -7.66 -10.94 5.10
C SER A 141 -8.71 -11.98 4.66
N HIS A 142 -8.25 -13.05 4.02
CA HIS A 142 -8.89 -14.37 4.04
C HIS A 142 -8.91 -14.87 5.50
N GLU A 143 -9.67 -14.21 6.38
CA GLU A 143 -10.21 -14.91 7.54
C GLU A 143 -11.51 -15.53 7.09
N GLU A 144 -11.41 -16.79 6.69
CA GLU A 144 -12.54 -17.71 6.72
C GLU A 144 -13.24 -17.52 8.07
N ALA A 145 -14.45 -16.95 8.04
CA ALA A 145 -15.41 -17.13 9.11
C ALA A 145 -15.65 -18.63 9.23
N LYS A 146 -14.91 -19.28 10.13
CA LYS A 146 -15.07 -20.70 10.42
C LYS A 146 -16.49 -20.88 11.00
N PRO A 147 -17.29 -21.82 10.46
CA PRO A 147 -18.68 -22.04 10.86
C PRO A 147 -18.82 -22.49 12.31
#